data_AF-A0A9Q3D5I6-F1
#
_entry.id   AF-A0A9Q3D5I6-F1
#
_cell.length_a   1.000
_cell.length_b   1.000
_cell.length_c   1.000
_cell.angle_alpha   90.00
_cell.angle_beta   90.00
_cell.angle_gamma   90.00
#
_symmetry.space_group_name_H-M   'P 1'
#
loop_
_entity.id
_entity.type
_entity.pdbx_description
1 polymer ?
#
loop_
_entity_poly.entity_id
_entity_poly.type
_entity_poly.pdbx_seq_one_letter_code
_entity_poly.pdbx_strand_id
1 'polypeptide(L)'
;MFSDLVDQIQKKLWQDKNYKEVLTKLARGESVLDYSLEPQSRLLFFKDRVVIPRNEELQLDILQKHHELLLAGHPGKEKTLKPIKRDSHWGGMNQIIKEYVSSCQQCSRNKEIHHKKFGLLNPLQIPSGP
;
A
#
# COMPACT_ATOMS: atom_id res chain seq x y z
N MET A 1 15.26 12.27 -9.64
CA MET A 1 13.79 12.21 -9.65
C MET A 1 13.20 11.46 -8.44
N PHE A 2 13.99 10.68 -7.67
CA PHE A 2 13.53 10.02 -6.43
C PHE A 2 13.80 10.80 -5.13
N SER A 3 14.65 11.83 -5.14
CA SER A 3 15.00 12.57 -3.90
C SER A 3 13.81 13.36 -3.37
N ASP A 4 13.00 13.97 -4.24
CA ASP A 4 11.85 14.79 -3.83
C ASP A 4 10.87 14.04 -2.92
N LEU A 5 10.57 12.78 -3.24
CA LEU A 5 9.71 11.94 -2.41
C LEU A 5 10.35 11.62 -1.06
N VAL A 6 11.65 11.31 -1.04
CA VAL A 6 12.42 11.04 0.19
C VAL A 6 12.47 12.28 1.09
N ASP A 7 12.74 13.45 0.50
CA ASP A 7 12.73 14.74 1.18
C ASP A 7 11.35 15.05 1.79
N GLN A 8 10.27 14.78 1.06
CA GLN A 8 8.90 14.95 1.56
C GLN A 8 8.61 14.01 2.74
N ILE A 9 8.94 12.72 2.61
CA ILE A 9 8.75 11.72 3.67
C ILE A 9 9.54 12.14 4.91
N GLN A 10 10.81 12.48 4.75
CA GLN A 10 11.68 12.91 5.84
C GLN A 10 11.11 14.14 6.54
N LYS A 11 10.81 15.22 5.81
CA LYS A 11 10.28 16.46 6.39
C LYS A 11 9.00 16.22 7.19
N LYS A 12 8.13 15.33 6.69
CA LYS A 12 6.86 15.00 7.35
C LYS A 12 7.06 14.06 8.54
N LEU A 13 8.01 13.12 8.51
CA LEU A 13 8.37 12.27 9.64
C LEU A 13 8.80 13.09 10.87
N TRP A 14 9.58 14.16 10.65
CA TRP A 14 10.00 15.07 11.72
C TRP A 14 8.87 15.96 12.27
N GLN A 15 7.77 16.10 11.53
CA GLN A 15 6.56 16.81 11.97
C GLN A 15 5.56 15.90 12.69
N ASP A 16 5.57 14.60 12.39
CA ASP A 16 4.66 13.63 12.99
C ASP A 16 5.04 13.36 14.46
N LYS A 17 4.13 13.71 15.38
CA LYS A 17 4.36 13.53 16.82
C LYS A 17 4.61 12.07 17.20
N ASN A 18 4.07 11.11 16.45
CA ASN A 18 4.21 9.68 16.73
C ASN A 18 5.64 9.19 16.47
N TYR A 19 6.28 9.70 15.41
CA TYR A 19 7.61 9.26 15.00
C TYR A 19 8.71 10.18 15.49
N LYS A 20 8.41 11.43 15.85
CA LYS A 20 9.39 12.38 16.38
C LYS A 20 10.13 11.88 17.61
N GLU A 21 9.45 11.21 18.54
CA GLU A 21 10.09 10.65 19.73
C GLU A 21 11.07 9.52 19.35
N VAL A 22 10.63 8.61 18.48
CA VAL A 22 11.44 7.49 17.97
C VAL A 22 12.68 8.01 17.24
N LEU A 23 12.50 9.00 16.34
CA LEU A 23 13.58 9.65 15.60
C LEU A 23 14.59 10.31 16.54
N THR A 24 14.11 10.97 17.60
CA THR A 24 14.99 11.65 18.56
C THR A 24 15.84 10.66 19.34
N LYS A 25 15.25 9.54 19.78
CA LYS A 25 15.97 8.44 20.45
C LYS A 25 17.02 7.83 19.53
N LEU A 26 16.64 7.46 18.31
CA LEU A 26 17.56 6.90 17.31
C LEU A 26 18.69 7.89 16.94
N ALA A 27 18.39 9.18 16.81
CA ALA A 27 19.38 10.22 16.53
C ALA A 27 20.39 10.43 17.67
N ARG A 28 20.02 10.08 18.91
CA ARG A 28 20.92 10.08 20.08
C ARG A 28 21.77 8.82 20.18
N GLY A 29 21.60 7.86 19.27
CA GLY A 29 22.25 6.56 19.32
C GLY A 29 21.54 5.55 20.23
N GLU A 30 20.34 5.86 20.71
CA GLU A 30 19.53 4.90 21.46
C GLU A 30 18.90 3.89 20.50
N SER A 31 18.92 2.60 20.85
CA SER A 31 18.24 1.58 20.06
C SER A 31 16.76 1.53 20.42
N VAL A 32 15.89 1.64 19.41
CA VAL A 32 14.44 1.47 19.57
C VAL A 32 14.04 0.15 18.92
N LEU A 33 13.36 -0.72 19.67
CA LEU A 33 12.98 -2.06 19.21
C LEU A 33 12.25 -2.00 17.86
N ASP A 34 12.67 -2.83 16.91
CA ASP A 34 12.13 -2.94 15.54
C ASP A 34 12.30 -1.71 14.64
N TYR A 35 12.82 -0.58 15.16
CA TYR A 35 13.03 0.66 14.41
C TYR A 35 14.51 0.91 14.12
N SER A 36 14.79 1.40 12.92
CA SER A 36 16.13 1.79 12.49
C SER A 36 16.08 3.09 11.69
N LEU A 37 17.12 3.91 11.81
CA LEU A 37 17.25 5.17 11.07
C LEU A 37 18.36 5.04 10.05
N GLU A 38 18.06 5.24 8.77
CA GLU A 38 19.07 5.20 7.72
C GLU A 38 19.92 6.48 7.76
N PRO A 39 21.27 6.40 7.94
CA PRO A 39 22.09 7.60 8.15
C PRO A 39 22.12 8.57 6.97
N GLN A 40 21.99 8.06 5.74
CA GLN A 40 22.15 8.84 4.52
C GLN A 40 20.86 9.56 4.12
N SER A 41 19.76 8.81 4.02
CA SER A 41 18.44 9.34 3.63
C SER A 41 17.65 9.92 4.81
N ARG A 42 18.05 9.59 6.04
CA ARG A 42 17.32 9.89 7.29
C ARG A 42 15.87 9.37 7.28
N LEU A 43 15.65 8.29 6.53
CA LEU A 43 14.39 7.57 6.54
C LEU A 43 14.31 6.66 7.76
N LEU A 44 13.12 6.62 8.36
CA LEU A 44 12.80 5.70 9.45
C LEU A 44 12.34 4.37 8.85
N PHE A 45 12.85 3.27 9.38
CA PHE A 45 12.47 1.92 9.01
C PHE A 45 11.85 1.20 10.20
N PHE A 46 10.86 0.34 9.92
CA PHE A 46 10.25 -0.57 10.87
C PHE A 46 10.23 -2.00 10.32
N LYS A 47 11.06 -2.89 10.89
CA LYS A 47 11.29 -4.25 10.36
C LYS A 47 11.58 -4.26 8.86
N ASP A 48 12.60 -3.50 8.45
CA ASP A 48 13.06 -3.36 7.06
C ASP A 48 12.07 -2.70 6.09
N ARG A 49 11.04 -2.02 6.61
CA ARG A 49 10.05 -1.28 5.81
C ARG A 49 10.14 0.21 6.05
N VAL A 50 10.10 1.01 4.98
CA VAL A 50 10.09 2.47 5.10
C VAL A 50 8.83 2.91 5.84
N VAL A 51 9.01 3.71 6.89
CA VAL A 51 7.91 4.32 7.61
C VAL A 51 7.44 5.56 6.84
N ILE A 52 6.17 5.53 6.42
CA ILE A 52 5.51 6.67 5.79
C ILE A 52 4.74 7.41 6.89
N PRO A 53 4.95 8.74 7.04
CA PRO A 53 4.23 9.53 8.05
C PRO A 53 2.73 9.54 7.76
N ARG A 54 1.93 9.90 8.76
CA ARG A 54 0.47 10.01 8.58
C ARG A 54 0.13 11.27 7.78
N ASN A 55 0.19 11.14 6.46
CA ASN A 55 -0.15 12.17 5.51
C ASN A 55 -1.00 11.55 4.39
N GLU A 56 -2.25 11.99 4.30
CA GLU A 56 -3.22 11.41 3.36
C GLU A 56 -2.77 11.58 1.91
N GLU A 57 -2.25 12.75 1.53
CA GLU A 57 -1.77 13.01 0.17
C GLU A 57 -0.62 12.07 -0.25
N LEU A 58 0.42 11.91 0.58
CA LEU A 58 1.54 11.00 0.33
C LEU A 58 1.09 9.54 0.27
N GLN A 59 0.23 9.13 1.20
CA GLN A 59 -0.28 7.76 1.21
C GLN A 59 -1.15 7.48 0.00
N LEU A 60 -2.00 8.44 -0.41
CA LEU A 60 -2.81 8.36 -1.62
C LEU A 60 -1.95 8.35 -2.88
N ASP A 61 -0.91 9.18 -2.96
CA ASP A 61 0.00 9.22 -4.12
C ASP A 61 0.76 7.90 -4.27
N ILE A 62 1.25 7.30 -3.17
CA ILE A 62 1.83 5.95 -3.17
C ILE A 62 0.79 4.93 -3.65
N LEU A 63 -0.42 4.95 -3.07
CA LEU A 63 -1.48 4.02 -3.46
C LEU A 63 -1.88 4.17 -4.93
N GLN A 64 -1.96 5.40 -5.43
CA GLN A 64 -2.32 5.74 -6.80
C GLN A 64 -1.24 5.31 -7.79
N LYS A 65 0.04 5.65 -7.55
CA LYS A 65 1.15 5.22 -8.41
C LYS A 65 1.20 3.71 -8.55
N HIS A 66 1.05 2.99 -7.43
CA HIS A 66 1.00 1.54 -7.46
C HIS A 66 -0.29 0.99 -8.09
N HIS A 67 -1.42 1.68 -7.99
CA HIS A 67 -2.67 1.29 -8.65
C HIS A 67 -2.64 1.54 -10.17
N GLU A 68 -2.12 2.67 -10.64
CA GLU A 68 -2.03 3.07 -12.06
C GLU A 68 -1.05 2.19 -12.85
N LEU A 69 0.13 1.90 -12.27
CA LEU A 69 1.10 0.95 -12.84
C LEU A 69 0.50 -0.44 -13.11
N LEU A 70 -0.62 -0.78 -12.44
CA LEU A 70 -1.28 -2.08 -12.54
C LEU A 70 -2.53 -2.08 -13.43
N LEU A 71 -3.11 -0.92 -13.77
CA LEU A 71 -4.14 -0.86 -14.82
C LEU A 71 -3.59 -1.33 -16.17
N ALA A 72 -2.28 -1.27 -16.35
CA ALA A 72 -1.58 -1.86 -17.47
C ALA A 72 -1.60 -3.41 -17.48
N GLY A 73 -2.06 -4.11 -16.43
CA GLY A 73 -1.98 -5.57 -16.35
C GLY A 73 -2.84 -6.27 -15.28
N HIS A 74 -4.16 -6.06 -15.26
CA HIS A 74 -5.20 -6.86 -14.55
C HIS A 74 -4.85 -7.68 -13.26
N PRO A 75 -4.17 -7.18 -12.22
CA PRO A 75 -3.95 -7.96 -11.00
C PRO A 75 -5.03 -7.59 -9.96
N GLY A 76 -5.64 -8.59 -9.32
CA GLY A 76 -6.62 -8.37 -8.26
C GLY A 76 -6.05 -7.64 -7.03
N LYS A 77 -6.93 -7.12 -6.16
CA LYS A 77 -6.61 -6.28 -4.98
C LYS A 77 -5.46 -6.78 -4.10
N GLU A 78 -5.38 -8.08 -3.84
CA GLU A 78 -4.32 -8.64 -3.00
C GLU A 78 -2.94 -8.57 -3.66
N LYS A 79 -2.87 -8.61 -4.99
CA LYS A 79 -1.61 -8.41 -5.73
C LYS A 79 -1.18 -6.93 -5.72
N THR A 80 -2.12 -5.99 -5.62
CA THR A 80 -1.86 -4.54 -5.52
C THR A 80 -1.23 -4.12 -4.19
N LEU A 81 -1.65 -4.77 -3.10
CA LEU A 81 -1.30 -4.32 -1.74
C LEU A 81 -0.10 -5.05 -1.14
N LYS A 82 0.26 -6.21 -1.69
CA LYS A 82 1.41 -6.99 -1.24
C LYS A 82 2.73 -6.22 -1.36
N PRO A 83 3.06 -5.55 -2.49
CA PRO A 83 4.30 -4.78 -2.61
C PRO A 83 4.34 -3.61 -1.63
N ILE A 84 3.24 -2.85 -1.52
CA ILE A 84 3.16 -1.70 -0.62
C ILE A 84 3.35 -2.13 0.84
N LYS A 85 2.74 -3.25 1.26
CA LYS A 85 2.90 -3.80 2.61
C LYS A 85 4.28 -4.41 2.87
N ARG A 86 4.97 -4.83 1.81
CA ARG A 86 6.32 -5.40 1.87
C ARG A 86 7.38 -4.31 2.02
N ASP A 87 7.19 -3.18 1.34
CA ASP A 87 8.23 -2.14 1.23
C ASP A 87 7.95 -0.94 2.17
N SER A 88 6.69 -0.72 2.55
CA SER A 88 6.26 0.43 3.35
C SER A 88 5.48 0.04 4.61
N HIS A 89 5.49 0.91 5.61
CA HIS A 89 4.76 0.78 6.86
C HIS A 89 4.18 2.14 7.29
N TRP A 90 2.94 2.17 7.76
CA TRP A 90 2.39 3.32 8.47
C TRP A 90 1.28 2.88 9.43
N GLY A 91 1.03 3.69 10.47
CA GLY A 91 -0.05 3.44 11.42
C GLY A 91 -1.42 3.40 10.72
N GLY A 92 -2.18 2.32 10.94
CA GLY A 92 -3.52 2.17 10.34
C GLY A 92 -3.52 1.81 8.84
N MET A 93 -2.41 1.34 8.28
CA MET A 93 -2.26 1.02 6.86
C MET A 93 -3.40 0.20 6.26
N ASN A 94 -3.88 -0.84 6.95
CA ASN A 94 -4.98 -1.67 6.46
C ASN A 94 -6.30 -0.89 6.27
N GLN A 95 -6.59 0.06 7.17
CA GLN A 95 -7.81 0.85 7.14
C GLN A 95 -7.79 1.83 5.95
N ILE A 96 -6.68 2.54 5.78
CA ILE A 96 -6.49 3.54 4.71
C ILE A 96 -6.52 2.85 3.33
N ILE A 97 -5.86 1.71 3.21
CA ILE A 97 -5.92 0.87 2.01
C ILE A 97 -7.37 0.45 1.70
N LYS A 98 -8.11 0.00 2.71
CA LYS A 98 -9.50 -0.45 2.54
C LYS A 98 -10.40 0.67 2.07
N GLU A 99 -10.23 1.87 2.62
CA GLU A 99 -10.96 3.09 2.22
C GLU A 99 -10.64 3.46 0.77
N TYR A 100 -9.36 3.54 0.41
CA TYR A 100 -8.92 3.84 -0.95
C TYR A 100 -9.46 2.85 -2.00
N VAL A 101 -9.34 1.56 -1.72
CA VAL A 101 -9.84 0.51 -2.63
C VAL A 101 -11.37 0.51 -2.72
N SER A 102 -12.07 1.03 -1.70
CA SER A 102 -13.53 1.14 -1.70
C SER A 102 -14.02 2.41 -2.42
N SER A 103 -13.24 3.50 -2.40
CA SER A 103 -13.55 4.72 -3.16
C SER A 103 -13.20 4.59 -4.65
N CYS A 104 -12.27 3.71 -5.02
CA CYS A 104 -11.90 3.49 -6.43
C CYS A 104 -13.00 2.75 -7.21
N GLN A 105 -13.64 3.43 -8.17
CA GLN A 105 -14.70 2.86 -9.00
C GLN A 105 -14.24 1.66 -9.85
N GLN A 106 -13.01 1.68 -10.38
CA GLN A 106 -12.47 0.56 -11.15
C GLN A 106 -12.27 -0.68 -10.26
N CYS A 107 -11.73 -0.47 -9.05
CA CYS A 107 -11.64 -1.52 -8.04
C CYS A 107 -13.02 -2.04 -7.60
N SER A 108 -14.03 -1.17 -7.53
CA SER A 108 -15.41 -1.52 -7.19
C SER A 108 -16.08 -2.36 -8.28
N ARG A 109 -16.00 -1.94 -9.55
CA ARG A 109 -16.50 -2.70 -10.71
C ARG A 109 -15.90 -4.10 -10.77
N ASN A 110 -14.61 -4.25 -10.47
CA ASN A 110 -13.96 -5.56 -10.42
C ASN A 110 -14.41 -6.42 -9.21
N LYS A 111 -14.98 -5.84 -8.13
CA LYS A 111 -15.66 -6.62 -7.06
C LYS A 111 -17.01 -7.15 -7.55
N GLU A 112 -17.77 -6.33 -8.28
CA GLU A 112 -19.11 -6.70 -8.75
C GLU A 112 -19.07 -7.83 -9.78
N ILE A 113 -18.04 -7.87 -10.64
CA ILE A 113 -17.85 -8.95 -11.61
C ILE A 113 -17.59 -10.29 -10.90
N HIS A 114 -16.89 -10.30 -9.76
CA HIS A 114 -16.59 -11.53 -9.01
C HIS A 114 -17.72 -12.02 -8.08
N HIS A 115 -18.81 -11.25 -7.92
CA HIS A 115 -19.95 -11.61 -7.08
C HIS A 115 -21.22 -12.00 -7.87
N LYS A 116 -21.10 -12.40 -9.15
CA LYS A 116 -22.20 -13.04 -9.87
C LYS A 116 -21.81 -14.35 -10.57
N LYS A 117 -22.19 -15.43 -9.85
CA LYS A 117 -22.54 -16.81 -10.27
C LYS A 117 -21.42 -17.73 -10.76
N PHE A 118 -20.82 -18.44 -9.81
CA PHE A 118 -20.73 -19.90 -9.95
C PHE A 118 -22.18 -20.43 -9.88
N GLY A 119 -22.76 -20.76 -11.03
CA GLY A 119 -24.15 -21.21 -11.13
C GLY A 119 -24.37 -21.94 -12.44
N LEU A 120 -24.01 -23.23 -12.43
CA LEU A 120 -24.29 -24.29 -13.41
C LEU A 120 -23.92 -23.96 -14.87
N LEU A 121 -22.72 -24.42 -15.26
CA LEU A 121 -22.44 -24.80 -16.63
C LEU A 121 -23.47 -25.88 -17.02
N ASN A 122 -24.55 -25.50 -17.70
CA ASN A 122 -25.41 -26.48 -18.36
C ASN A 122 -24.56 -27.19 -19.42
N PRO A 123 -24.37 -28.52 -19.36
CA PRO A 123 -23.86 -29.24 -20.51
C PRO A 123 -24.86 -29.10 -21.66
N LEU A 124 -24.37 -28.76 -22.84
CA LEU A 124 -25.17 -28.76 -24.07
C LEU A 124 -25.67 -30.19 -24.30
N GLN A 125 -26.98 -30.35 -24.48
CA GLN A 125 -27.55 -31.62 -24.91
C GLN A 125 -27.01 -31.94 -26.30
N ILE A 126 -26.28 -33.05 -26.41
CA ILE A 126 -25.71 -33.55 -27.66
C ILE A 126 -26.88 -34.05 -28.52
N PRO A 127 -27.09 -33.55 -29.75
CA PRO A 127 -28.12 -34.09 -30.61
C PRO A 127 -27.72 -35.50 -31.03
N SER A 128 -28.57 -36.48 -30.70
CA SER A 128 -28.46 -37.82 -31.26
C SER A 128 -29.03 -37.82 -32.67
N GLY A 129 -28.21 -38.15 -33.65
CA GLY A 129 -28.62 -38.58 -34.98
C GLY A 129 -27.47 -39.31 -35.66
N PRO A 130 -27.71 -40.09 -36.72
CA PRO A 130 -29.00 -40.54 -37.28
C PRO A 130 -29.50 -41.88 -36.71
#